data_AF-A0A1I3W7Z3-F1
#
_entry.id   AF-A0A1I3W7Z3-F1
#
_cell.length_a   1.000
_cell.length_b   1.000
_cell.length_c   1.000
_cell.angle_alpha   90.00
_cell.angle_beta   90.00
_cell.angle_gamma   90.00
#
_symmetry.space_group_name_H-M   'P 1'
#
loop_
_entity.id
_entity.type
_entity.pdbx_description
1 polymer ?
#
loop_
_entity_poly.entity_id
_entity_poly.type
_entity_poly.pdbx_seq_one_letter_code
_entity_poly.pdbx_strand_id
1 'polypeptide(L)'
;MGNNSLLKNGRFRPLQFLKDNKSAAKNDVLSGLTVALALIPESIAFAFVAGVSPILSLQTAFIIGLVAAIFTGRPGMISSSTAAMAVVFASLVATHGLEYLFATVLLVGIIQVSIGLLKLGKYARIIPYPVMLGFLNGLSIVIFIAQLDQFKVNQVTEVDGVSVTESVWM
;
A
#
# COMPACT_ATOMS: atom_id res chain seq x y z
N MET A 1 -1.20 30.11 -12.98
CA MET A 1 -1.52 29.64 -14.35
C MET A 1 -0.24 29.13 -15.00
N GLY A 2 0.11 27.86 -14.77
CA GLY A 2 1.30 27.24 -15.36
C GLY A 2 1.00 26.70 -16.76
N ASN A 3 1.79 27.13 -17.74
CA ASN A 3 1.66 26.81 -19.15
C ASN A 3 1.57 25.29 -19.42
N ASN A 4 0.65 24.87 -20.29
CA ASN A 4 0.31 23.48 -20.63
C ASN A 4 1.40 22.79 -21.51
N SER A 5 2.65 22.71 -21.06
CA SER A 5 3.76 22.13 -21.84
C SER A 5 4.16 20.70 -21.45
N LEU A 6 3.70 20.17 -20.31
CA LEU A 6 4.16 18.88 -19.78
C LEU A 6 3.55 17.66 -20.47
N LEU A 7 2.47 17.86 -21.24
CA LEU A 7 1.74 16.80 -21.95
C LEU A 7 1.55 17.21 -23.42
N LYS A 8 2.38 16.67 -24.32
CA LYS A 8 2.16 16.73 -25.78
C LYS A 8 1.75 15.34 -26.26
N ASN A 9 0.59 15.21 -26.90
CA ASN A 9 -0.01 13.92 -27.32
C ASN A 9 -0.19 12.91 -26.17
N GLY A 10 -0.48 13.37 -24.94
CA GLY A 10 -0.78 12.50 -23.80
C GLY A 10 0.41 11.71 -23.22
N ARG A 11 1.64 11.95 -23.67
CA ARG A 11 2.86 11.34 -23.11
C ARG A 11 3.61 12.34 -22.22
N PHE A 12 3.91 11.91 -20.99
CA PHE A 12 4.74 12.64 -20.04
C PHE A 12 6.20 12.73 -20.53
N ARG A 13 6.83 13.91 -20.41
CA ARG A 13 8.23 14.17 -20.84
C ARG A 13 9.15 14.41 -19.63
N PRO A 14 9.89 13.40 -19.14
CA PRO A 14 10.69 13.50 -17.90
C PRO A 14 11.82 14.52 -17.98
N LEU A 15 12.52 14.63 -19.12
CA LEU A 15 13.58 15.64 -19.28
C LEU A 15 13.05 17.09 -19.25
N GLN A 16 11.82 17.31 -19.70
CA GLN A 16 11.19 18.63 -19.70
C GLN A 16 10.76 19.01 -18.28
N PHE A 17 10.20 18.05 -17.55
CA PHE A 17 9.86 18.19 -16.13
C PHE A 17 11.08 18.57 -15.29
N LEU A 18 12.20 17.84 -15.40
CA LEU A 18 13.41 18.17 -14.64
C LEU A 18 14.01 19.54 -14.99
N LYS A 19 13.85 20.00 -16.25
CA LYS A 19 14.36 21.29 -16.71
C LYS A 19 13.51 22.46 -16.22
N ASP A 20 12.19 22.31 -16.23
CA ASP A 20 11.24 23.34 -15.79
C ASP A 20 11.10 23.39 -14.25
N ASN A 21 11.40 22.29 -13.55
CA ASN A 21 11.14 22.12 -12.12
C ASN A 21 12.32 22.45 -11.18
N LYS A 22 13.40 23.08 -11.68
CA LYS A 22 14.56 23.48 -10.84
C LYS A 22 14.17 24.40 -9.65
N SER A 23 13.08 25.14 -9.78
CA SER A 23 12.55 26.04 -8.73
C SER A 23 11.70 25.30 -7.67
N ALA A 24 11.21 24.08 -7.96
CA ALA A 24 10.31 23.36 -7.06
C ALA A 24 11.00 22.30 -6.20
N ALA A 25 12.32 22.15 -6.26
CA ALA A 25 13.06 21.16 -5.46
C ALA A 25 12.74 21.26 -3.96
N LYS A 26 12.56 22.48 -3.43
CA LYS A 26 12.12 22.70 -2.04
C LYS A 26 10.73 22.10 -1.78
N ASN A 27 9.78 22.30 -2.69
CA ASN A 27 8.41 21.79 -2.53
C ASN A 27 8.36 20.27 -2.70
N ASP A 28 9.14 19.70 -3.61
CA ASP A 28 9.23 18.25 -3.82
C ASP A 28 9.88 17.55 -2.62
N VAL A 29 10.92 18.13 -2.03
CA VAL A 29 11.55 17.61 -0.81
C VAL A 29 10.61 17.72 0.39
N LEU A 30 9.96 18.88 0.58
CA LEU A 30 9.02 19.08 1.69
C LEU A 30 7.80 18.17 1.59
N SER A 31 7.23 18.01 0.39
CA SER A 31 6.09 17.10 0.16
C SER A 31 6.52 15.64 0.33
N GLY A 32 7.67 15.23 -0.22
CA GLY A 32 8.23 13.90 -0.04
C GLY A 32 8.48 13.55 1.43
N LEU A 33 9.07 14.48 2.20
CA LEU A 33 9.29 14.29 3.64
C LEU A 33 7.98 14.16 4.41
N THR A 34 7.00 15.02 4.11
CA THR A 34 5.68 14.98 4.75
C THR A 34 4.99 13.64 4.50
N VAL A 35 5.03 13.17 3.25
CA VAL A 35 4.46 11.89 2.85
C VAL A 35 5.21 10.72 3.50
N ALA A 36 6.54 10.76 3.54
CA ALA A 36 7.33 9.71 4.17
C ALA A 36 6.99 9.55 5.65
N LEU A 37 6.83 10.67 6.38
CA LEU A 37 6.41 10.65 7.79
C LEU A 37 4.98 10.11 7.97
N ALA A 38 4.06 10.43 7.06
CA ALA A 38 2.70 9.92 7.09
C ALA A 38 2.62 8.40 6.79
N LEU A 39 3.51 7.89 5.92
CA LEU A 39 3.54 6.48 5.51
C LEU A 39 4.05 5.52 6.58
N ILE A 40 4.87 5.97 7.53
CA ILE A 40 5.42 5.12 8.60
C ILE A 40 4.29 4.47 9.43
N PRO A 41 3.39 5.23 10.08
CA PRO A 41 2.30 4.64 10.84
C PRO A 41 1.31 3.85 9.96
N GLU A 42 1.06 4.31 8.72
CA GLU A 42 0.18 3.63 7.77
C GLU A 42 0.71 2.22 7.41
N SER A 43 2.00 2.12 7.06
CA SER A 43 2.64 0.86 6.69
C SER A 43 2.69 -0.14 7.85
N ILE A 44 2.86 0.34 9.09
CA ILE A 44 2.83 -0.47 10.30
C ILE A 44 1.40 -1.00 10.54
N ALA A 45 0.38 -0.15 10.43
CA ALA A 45 -1.01 -0.56 10.60
C ALA A 45 -1.42 -1.64 9.59
N PHE A 46 -1.03 -1.49 8.32
CA PHE A 46 -1.32 -2.50 7.29
C PHE A 46 -0.57 -3.82 7.51
N ALA A 47 0.63 -3.78 8.13
CA ALA A 47 1.34 -4.99 8.50
C ALA A 47 0.55 -5.80 9.53
N PHE A 48 -0.03 -5.14 10.53
CA PHE A 48 -0.89 -5.78 11.52
C PHE A 48 -2.16 -6.36 10.90
N VAL A 49 -2.81 -5.62 9.98
CA VAL A 49 -3.97 -6.15 9.24
C VAL A 49 -3.62 -7.40 8.43
N ALA A 50 -2.43 -7.43 7.83
CA ALA A 50 -1.94 -8.58 7.06
C ALA A 50 -1.36 -9.73 7.92
N GLY A 51 -1.24 -9.55 9.23
CA GLY A 51 -0.61 -10.55 10.11
C GLY A 51 0.88 -10.75 9.87
N VAL A 52 1.59 -9.74 9.34
CA VAL A 52 3.03 -9.80 9.02
C VAL A 52 3.84 -8.86 9.92
N SER A 53 5.14 -9.11 10.01
CA SER A 53 6.04 -8.27 10.82
C SER A 53 6.10 -6.82 10.29
N PRO A 54 5.92 -5.79 11.14
CA PRO A 54 5.98 -4.39 10.72
C PRO A 54 7.30 -3.97 10.07
N ILE A 55 8.42 -4.57 10.49
CA ILE A 55 9.74 -4.28 9.92
C ILE A 55 9.81 -4.65 8.43
N LEU A 56 9.18 -5.77 8.04
CA LEU A 56 9.14 -6.23 6.65
C LEU A 56 8.32 -5.27 5.78
N SER A 57 7.20 -4.76 6.30
CA SER A 57 6.36 -3.77 5.61
C SER A 57 7.12 -2.47 5.37
N LEU A 58 7.84 -1.95 6.38
CA LEU A 58 8.63 -0.73 6.26
C LEU A 58 9.80 -0.87 5.28
N GLN A 59 10.53 -1.99 5.34
CA GLN A 59 11.60 -2.28 4.38
C GLN A 59 11.06 -2.35 2.95
N THR A 60 9.90 -2.98 2.76
CA THR A 60 9.23 -3.08 1.46
C THR A 60 8.77 -1.71 0.95
N ALA A 61 8.16 -0.89 1.82
CA ALA A 61 7.72 0.46 1.48
C ALA A 61 8.88 1.35 1.02
N PHE A 62 10.03 1.27 1.69
CA PHE A 62 11.24 1.99 1.29
C PHE A 62 11.75 1.55 -0.09
N ILE A 63 11.88 0.24 -0.33
CA ILE A 63 12.37 -0.31 -1.60
C ILE A 63 11.42 0.04 -2.75
N ILE A 64 10.10 -0.14 -2.56
CA ILE A 64 9.10 0.21 -3.58
C ILE A 64 9.13 1.71 -3.87
N GLY A 65 9.27 2.56 -2.85
CA GLY A 65 9.39 4.01 -3.03
C GLY A 65 10.60 4.39 -3.88
N LEU A 66 11.76 3.77 -3.62
CA LEU A 66 12.98 4.00 -4.42
C LEU A 66 12.81 3.54 -5.87
N VAL A 67 12.28 2.33 -6.08
CA VAL A 67 12.02 1.79 -7.42
C VAL A 67 11.02 2.66 -8.17
N ALA A 68 9.92 3.05 -7.53
CA ALA A 68 8.91 3.91 -8.13
C ALA A 68 9.45 5.30 -8.48
N ALA A 69 10.33 5.88 -7.66
CA ALA A 69 10.96 7.16 -7.96
C ALA A 69 11.72 7.16 -9.30
N ILE A 70 12.27 6.01 -9.71
CA ILE A 70 13.03 5.85 -10.97
C ILE A 70 12.10 5.45 -12.12
N PHE A 71 11.17 4.53 -11.89
CA PHE A 71 10.41 3.86 -12.96
C PHE A 71 8.98 4.38 -13.17
N THR A 72 8.44 5.25 -12.30
CA THR A 72 7.03 5.66 -12.40
C THR A 72 6.76 6.55 -13.62
N GLY A 73 5.67 6.27 -14.34
CA GLY A 73 5.28 7.00 -15.54
C GLY A 73 4.60 8.35 -15.29
N ARG A 74 4.22 8.63 -14.03
CA ARG A 74 3.51 9.83 -13.61
C ARG A 74 4.14 10.41 -12.34
N PRO A 75 4.92 11.50 -12.43
CA PRO A 75 5.54 12.12 -11.26
C PRO A 75 4.51 12.55 -10.22
N GLY A 76 4.92 12.51 -8.95
CA GLY A 76 4.06 12.81 -7.81
C GLY A 76 3.17 11.65 -7.38
N MET A 77 3.19 10.50 -8.08
CA MET A 77 2.56 9.29 -7.57
C MET A 77 3.43 8.64 -6.49
N ILE A 78 2.81 8.37 -5.35
CA ILE A 78 3.42 7.68 -4.21
C ILE A 78 3.14 6.19 -4.38
N SER A 79 4.16 5.34 -4.21
CA SER A 79 4.02 3.87 -4.26
C SER A 79 4.56 3.28 -2.97
N SER A 80 3.72 2.54 -2.25
CA SER A 80 4.02 1.92 -0.96
C SER A 80 3.04 0.77 -0.70
N SER A 81 3.06 0.21 0.51
CA SER A 81 2.04 -0.72 1.00
C SER A 81 0.64 -0.08 0.95
N THR A 82 -0.37 -0.86 0.57
CA THR A 82 -1.76 -0.39 0.40
C THR A 82 -2.71 -1.30 1.15
N ALA A 83 -3.77 -0.73 1.74
CA ALA A 83 -4.75 -1.50 2.50
C ALA A 83 -5.39 -2.65 1.69
N ALA A 84 -5.63 -2.42 0.38
CA ALA A 84 -6.15 -3.41 -0.54
C ALA A 84 -5.28 -4.68 -0.58
N MET A 85 -3.95 -4.54 -0.59
CA MET A 85 -3.03 -5.67 -0.60
C MET A 85 -2.98 -6.36 0.76
N ALA A 86 -3.02 -5.58 1.85
CA ALA A 86 -2.98 -6.12 3.21
C ALA A 86 -4.13 -7.10 3.49
N VAL A 87 -5.35 -6.78 3.07
CA VAL A 87 -6.52 -7.65 3.25
C VAL A 87 -6.39 -8.97 2.48
N VAL A 88 -5.85 -8.92 1.26
CA VAL A 88 -5.63 -10.13 0.45
C VAL A 88 -4.48 -10.97 1.02
N PHE A 89 -3.43 -10.33 1.53
CA PHE A 89 -2.32 -11.03 2.16
C PHE A 89 -2.70 -11.65 3.50
N ALA A 90 -3.60 -11.03 4.27
CA ALA A 90 -4.08 -11.59 5.54
C ALA A 90 -4.63 -13.01 5.36
N SER A 91 -5.49 -13.23 4.36
CA SER A 91 -6.05 -14.55 4.08
C SER A 91 -5.02 -15.53 3.53
N LEU A 92 -4.08 -15.07 2.69
CA LEU A 92 -2.99 -15.90 2.17
C LEU A 92 -2.07 -16.39 3.29
N VAL A 93 -1.61 -15.49 4.16
CA VAL A 93 -0.71 -15.81 5.28
C VAL A 93 -1.40 -16.72 6.29
N ALA A 94 -2.67 -16.48 6.59
CA ALA A 94 -3.44 -17.32 7.50
C ALA A 94 -3.61 -18.77 6.98
N THR A 95 -3.63 -18.97 5.66
CA THR A 95 -3.89 -20.29 5.05
C THR A 95 -2.62 -21.04 4.65
N HIS A 96 -1.58 -20.34 4.19
CA HIS A 96 -0.37 -20.95 3.62
C HIS A 96 0.92 -20.53 4.33
N GLY A 97 0.87 -19.54 5.22
CA GLY A 97 2.03 -19.01 5.92
C GLY A 97 2.78 -17.91 5.15
N LEU A 98 3.80 -17.36 5.81
CA LEU A 98 4.55 -16.20 5.32
C LEU A 98 5.39 -16.49 4.07
N GLU A 99 5.90 -17.71 3.91
CA GLU A 99 6.80 -18.07 2.80
C GLU A 99 6.10 -17.93 1.43
N TYR A 100 4.81 -18.30 1.38
CA TYR A 100 3.99 -18.19 0.19
C TYR A 100 3.73 -16.74 -0.22
N LEU A 101 3.74 -15.80 0.74
CA LEU A 101 3.60 -14.38 0.43
C LEU A 101 4.75 -13.89 -0.47
N PHE A 102 5.99 -14.29 -0.19
CA PHE A 102 7.13 -13.90 -1.01
C PHE A 102 7.04 -14.47 -2.44
N ALA A 103 6.63 -15.73 -2.56
CA ALA A 103 6.41 -16.36 -3.86
C ALA A 103 5.29 -15.65 -4.65
N THR A 104 4.19 -15.31 -3.99
CA THR A 104 3.08 -14.57 -4.60
C THR A 104 3.49 -13.17 -5.03
N VAL A 105 4.26 -12.43 -4.23
CA VAL A 105 4.73 -11.08 -4.60
C VAL A 105 5.64 -11.13 -5.82
N LEU A 106 6.56 -12.10 -5.91
CA LEU A 106 7.39 -12.29 -7.10
C LEU A 106 6.54 -12.62 -8.32
N LEU A 107 5.57 -13.52 -8.19
CA LEU A 107 4.65 -13.88 -9.26
C LEU A 107 3.84 -12.67 -9.74
N VAL A 108 3.28 -11.89 -8.82
CA VAL A 108 2.54 -10.66 -9.12
C VAL A 108 3.43 -9.66 -9.84
N GLY A 109 4.69 -9.50 -9.42
CA GLY A 109 5.66 -8.63 -10.11
C GLY A 109 5.91 -9.06 -11.57
N ILE A 110 6.10 -10.36 -11.82
CA ILE A 110 6.27 -10.90 -13.18
C ILE A 110 5.02 -10.63 -14.02
N ILE A 111 3.83 -10.84 -13.46
CA ILE A 111 2.56 -10.59 -14.13
C ILE A 111 2.41 -9.09 -14.45
N GLN A 112 2.71 -8.20 -13.50
CA GLN A 112 2.64 -6.75 -13.69
C GLN A 112 3.60 -6.26 -14.78
N VAL A 113 4.84 -6.74 -14.80
CA VAL A 113 5.83 -6.42 -15.85
C VAL A 113 5.32 -6.92 -17.21
N SER A 114 4.78 -8.13 -17.28
CA SER A 114 4.22 -8.71 -18.51
C SER A 114 3.04 -7.89 -19.05
N ILE A 115 2.11 -7.49 -18.18
CA ILE A 115 0.98 -6.60 -18.51
C ILE A 115 1.49 -5.24 -19.03
N GLY A 116 2.55 -4.70 -18.43
CA GLY A 116 3.19 -3.46 -18.86
C GLY A 116 3.81 -3.57 -20.26
N LEU A 117 4.56 -4.64 -20.53
CA LEU A 117 5.18 -4.91 -21.82
C LEU A 117 4.13 -5.10 -22.93
N LEU A 118 3.05 -5.81 -22.64
CA LEU A 118 1.94 -6.04 -23.56
C LEU A 118 0.99 -4.83 -23.70
N LYS A 119 1.23 -3.73 -22.97
CA LYS A 119 0.40 -2.51 -22.97
C LYS A 119 -1.08 -2.78 -22.63
N LEU A 120 -1.32 -3.78 -21.79
CA LEU A 120 -2.68 -4.19 -21.38
C LEU A 120 -3.29 -3.23 -20.33
N GLY A 121 -2.53 -2.26 -19.83
CA GLY A 121 -3.03 -1.24 -18.89
C GLY A 121 -4.23 -0.44 -19.41
N LYS A 122 -4.44 -0.37 -20.73
CA LYS A 122 -5.64 0.29 -21.32
C LYS A 122 -6.96 -0.38 -20.92
N TYR A 123 -6.94 -1.68 -20.62
CA TYR A 123 -8.11 -2.47 -20.24
C TYR A 123 -8.56 -2.23 -18.80
N ALA A 124 -7.70 -1.66 -17.94
CA ALA A 124 -8.10 -1.27 -16.60
C ALA A 124 -9.25 -0.23 -16.60
N ARG A 125 -9.41 0.53 -17.69
CA ARG A 125 -10.52 1.48 -17.88
C ARG A 125 -11.89 0.83 -18.11
N ILE A 126 -11.95 -0.49 -18.31
CA ILE A 126 -13.19 -1.24 -18.54
C ILE A 126 -13.84 -1.65 -17.21
N ILE A 127 -13.12 -1.54 -16.09
CA ILE A 127 -13.64 -1.88 -14.76
C ILE A 127 -14.86 -0.98 -14.45
N PRO A 128 -16.06 -1.56 -14.21
CA PRO A 128 -17.25 -0.76 -13.92
C PRO A 128 -17.08 0.02 -12.62
N TYR A 129 -17.51 1.28 -12.61
CA TYR A 129 -17.48 2.13 -11.42
C TYR A 129 -18.19 1.51 -10.19
N PRO A 130 -19.34 0.82 -10.33
CA PRO A 130 -19.98 0.14 -9.20
C PRO A 130 -19.10 -0.93 -8.52
N VAL A 131 -18.26 -1.63 -9.29
CA VAL A 131 -17.35 -2.66 -8.75
C VAL A 131 -16.25 -2.00 -7.93
N MET A 132 -15.72 -0.87 -8.38
CA MET A 132 -14.72 -0.10 -7.63
C MET A 132 -15.29 0.41 -6.31
N LEU A 133 -16.51 0.97 -6.32
CA LEU A 133 -17.17 1.44 -5.10
C LEU A 133 -17.49 0.29 -4.14
N GLY A 134 -17.98 -0.84 -4.65
CA GLY A 134 -18.23 -2.03 -3.83
C GLY A 134 -16.97 -2.54 -3.16
N PHE A 135 -15.86 -2.62 -3.91
CA PHE A 135 -14.56 -2.99 -3.37
C PHE A 135 -14.08 -2.02 -2.28
N LEU A 136 -14.16 -0.71 -2.50
CA LEU A 136 -13.71 0.30 -1.54
C LEU A 136 -14.58 0.34 -0.27
N ASN A 137 -15.89 0.13 -0.40
CA ASN A 137 -16.79 0.01 0.76
C ASN A 137 -16.49 -1.26 1.58
N GLY A 138 -16.29 -2.39 0.90
CA GLY A 138 -15.87 -3.63 1.56
C GLY A 138 -14.53 -3.48 2.27
N LEU A 139 -13.54 -2.87 1.61
CA LEU A 139 -12.23 -2.56 2.18
C LEU A 139 -12.34 -1.70 3.44
N SER A 140 -13.17 -0.64 3.40
CA SER A 140 -13.40 0.24 4.55
C SER A 140 -13.97 -0.53 5.75
N ILE A 141 -14.94 -1.42 5.51
CA ILE A 141 -15.53 -2.26 6.57
C ILE A 141 -14.49 -3.21 7.15
N VAL A 142 -13.68 -3.87 6.31
CA VAL A 142 -12.63 -4.79 6.78
C VAL A 142 -11.61 -4.06 7.64
N ILE A 143 -11.15 -2.89 7.21
CA ILE A 143 -10.22 -2.07 8.00
C ILE A 143 -10.88 -1.66 9.33
N PHE A 144 -12.14 -1.21 9.30
CA PHE A 144 -12.87 -0.80 10.50
C PHE A 144 -12.99 -1.95 11.52
N ILE A 145 -13.39 -3.14 11.07
CA ILE A 145 -13.49 -4.33 11.92
C ILE A 145 -12.12 -4.72 12.48
N ALA A 146 -11.06 -4.66 11.67
CA ALA A 146 -9.70 -4.97 12.12
C ALA A 146 -9.21 -4.04 13.25
N GLN A 147 -9.75 -2.81 13.36
CA GLN A 147 -9.44 -1.92 14.47
C GLN A 147 -10.19 -2.26 15.75
N LEU A 148 -11.35 -2.94 15.69
CA LEU A 148 -12.14 -3.25 16.88
C LEU A 148 -11.39 -4.19 17.85
N ASP A 149 -10.57 -5.10 17.34
CA ASP A 149 -9.76 -6.00 18.17
C ASP A 149 -8.72 -5.25 19.01
N GLN A 150 -8.32 -4.03 18.60
CA GLN A 150 -7.39 -3.20 19.37
C GLN A 150 -8.02 -2.62 20.65
N PHE A 151 -9.36 -2.66 20.77
CA PHE A 151 -10.09 -2.24 21.98
C PHE A 151 -10.33 -3.39 22.97
N LYS A 152 -9.85 -4.60 22.68
CA LYS A 152 -9.91 -5.72 23.61
C LYS A 152 -8.66 -5.75 24.48
N VAL A 153 -8.84 -6.01 25.77
CA VAL A 153 -7.76 -6.22 26.74
C VAL A 153 -7.74 -7.67 27.18
N ASN A 154 -6.56 -8.26 27.21
CA ASN A 154 -6.38 -9.60 27.76
C ASN A 154 -6.44 -9.53 29.29
N GLN A 155 -7.49 -10.09 29.87
CA GLN A 155 -7.58 -10.30 31.31
C GLN A 155 -7.12 -11.72 31.65
N VAL A 156 -6.24 -11.81 32.64
CA VAL A 156 -5.79 -13.09 33.18
C VAL A 156 -6.64 -13.38 34.40
N THR A 157 -7.49 -14.39 34.31
CA THR A 157 -8.34 -14.86 35.40
C THR A 157 -7.80 -16.20 35.88
N GLU A 158 -7.48 -16.30 37.17
CA GLU A 158 -7.05 -17.56 37.77
C GLU A 158 -8.27 -18.29 38.34
N VAL A 159 -8.55 -19.48 37.82
CA VAL A 159 -9.63 -20.35 38.31
C VAL A 159 -9.00 -21.69 38.69
N ASP A 160 -9.14 -22.08 39.97
CA ASP A 160 -8.60 -23.33 40.53
C ASP A 160 -7.09 -23.56 40.27
N GLY A 161 -6.29 -22.47 40.30
CA GLY A 161 -4.84 -22.51 40.06
C GLY A 161 -4.44 -22.59 38.58
N VAL A 162 -5.39 -22.47 37.65
CA VAL A 162 -5.15 -22.38 36.22
C VAL A 162 -5.40 -20.95 35.74
N SER A 163 -4.37 -20.31 35.17
CA SER A 163 -4.48 -18.98 34.57
C SER A 163 -5.12 -19.07 33.18
N VAL A 164 -6.34 -18.57 33.05
CA VAL A 164 -7.06 -18.43 31.76
C VAL A 164 -6.88 -17.00 31.27
N THR A 165 -6.45 -16.82 30.02
CA THR A 165 -6.37 -15.50 29.38
C THR A 165 -7.58 -15.32 28.47
N GLU A 166 -8.46 -14.38 28.80
CA GLU A 166 -9.61 -14.03 27.97
C GLU A 166 -9.47 -12.59 27.44
N SER A 167 -9.81 -12.39 26.17
CA SER A 167 -9.88 -11.06 25.57
C SER A 167 -11.24 -10.44 25.88
N VAL A 168 -11.27 -9.48 26.81
CA VAL A 168 -12.48 -8.78 27.25
C VAL A 168 -12.51 -7.38 26.65
N TRP A 169 -13.70 -6.84 26.39
CA TRP A 169 -13.84 -5.45 25.96
C TRP A 169 -13.41 -4.50 27.09
N MET A 170 -12.71 -3.43 26.72
CA MET A 170 -12.35 -2.34 27.64
C MET A 170 -13.58 -1.63 28.20
#